data_AF-A0A663EZ16-F1
#
_entry.id   AF-A0A663EZ16-F1
#
_cell.length_a   1.000
_cell.length_b   1.000
_cell.length_c   1.000
_cell.angle_alpha   90.00
_cell.angle_beta   90.00
_cell.angle_gamma   90.00
#
_symmetry.space_group_name_H-M   'P 1'
#
loop_
_entity.id
_entity.type
_entity.pdbx_description
1 polymer ?
#
loop_
_entity_poly.entity_id
_entity_poly.type
_entity_poly.pdbx_seq_one_letter_code
_entity_poly.pdbx_strand_id
1 'polypeptide(L)'
;MFSQCSQDLLTMANLHLRGLNLNLHLRNHRRAFSKSLPACRRKVVVTGIGLVSPLGVGTQFVWKRLLQGDSGIASLDGEEYAGVPCKVAACVPRGNKEELGPS
;
A
#
# COMPACT_ATOMS: atom_id res chain seq x y z
N MET A 1 38.29 48.83 -48.44
CA MET A 1 38.21 47.35 -48.46
C MET A 1 38.39 46.74 -47.06
N PHE A 2 37.65 47.17 -46.02
CA PHE A 2 37.67 46.48 -44.71
C PHE A 2 36.34 46.54 -43.92
N SER A 3 35.21 46.94 -44.54
CA SER A 3 33.97 47.24 -43.77
C SER A 3 32.78 46.34 -44.06
N GLN A 4 32.79 45.52 -45.12
CA GLN A 4 31.59 44.76 -45.50
C GLN A 4 31.55 43.32 -44.93
N CYS A 5 32.71 42.71 -44.66
CA CYS A 5 32.77 41.35 -44.08
C CYS A 5 32.29 41.27 -42.61
N SER A 6 32.46 42.35 -41.84
CA SER A 6 32.04 42.37 -40.43
C SER A 6 30.53 42.61 -40.24
N GLN A 7 29.86 43.26 -41.20
CA GLN A 7 28.41 43.49 -41.15
C GLN A 7 27.61 42.21 -41.50
N ASP A 8 28.16 41.36 -42.38
CA ASP A 8 27.52 40.08 -42.74
C ASP A 8 27.62 39.03 -41.60
N LEU A 9 28.73 39.02 -40.86
CA LEU A 9 28.91 38.14 -39.69
C LEU A 9 27.97 38.49 -38.52
N LEU A 10 27.66 39.77 -38.33
CA LEU A 10 26.69 40.22 -37.31
C LEU A 10 25.23 40.01 -37.74
N THR A 11 24.94 40.01 -39.05
CA THR A 11 23.59 39.74 -39.59
C THR A 11 23.27 38.23 -39.56
N MET A 12 24.25 37.37 -39.84
CA MET A 12 24.13 35.92 -39.68
C MET A 12 23.98 35.50 -38.20
N ALA A 13 24.66 36.17 -37.27
CA ALA A 13 24.51 35.91 -35.83
C ALA A 13 23.14 36.33 -35.29
N ASN A 14 22.51 37.37 -35.85
CA ASN A 14 21.19 37.85 -35.42
C ASN A 14 20.00 37.11 -36.06
N LEU A 15 20.18 36.42 -37.19
CA LEU A 15 19.12 35.57 -37.76
C LEU A 15 19.06 34.16 -37.15
N HIS A 16 20.06 33.72 -36.38
CA HIS A 16 20.01 32.44 -35.67
C HIS A 16 19.53 32.56 -34.20
N LEU A 17 19.12 33.75 -33.76
CA LEU A 17 18.56 33.98 -32.42
C LEU A 17 17.07 34.34 -32.44
N ARG A 18 16.38 34.18 -33.58
CA ARG A 18 14.93 34.39 -33.73
C ARG A 18 14.18 33.12 -34.11
N GLY A 19 14.62 31.97 -33.60
CA GLY A 19 14.18 30.67 -34.11
C GLY A 19 13.73 29.64 -33.11
N LEU A 20 13.76 29.90 -31.79
CA LEU A 20 13.30 28.93 -30.81
C LEU A 20 12.52 29.64 -29.69
N ASN A 21 11.24 29.87 -29.96
CA ASN A 21 10.23 29.96 -28.92
C ASN A 21 10.08 28.56 -28.27
N LEU A 22 11.11 28.11 -27.54
CA LEU A 22 10.91 27.08 -26.54
C LEU A 22 10.39 27.78 -25.29
N ASN A 23 9.07 27.99 -25.27
CA ASN A 23 8.35 27.97 -24.01
C ASN A 23 8.51 26.56 -23.44
N LEU A 24 9.66 26.30 -22.82
CA LEU A 24 9.80 25.19 -21.89
C LEU A 24 8.99 25.62 -20.67
N HIS A 25 7.69 25.36 -20.74
CA HIS A 25 6.80 25.37 -19.59
C HIS A 25 7.26 24.21 -18.70
N LEU A 26 8.36 24.42 -17.99
CA LEU A 26 8.73 23.63 -16.84
C LEU A 26 7.62 23.86 -15.83
N ARG A 27 6.56 23.04 -15.93
CA ARG A 27 5.78 22.67 -14.75
C ARG A 27 6.78 22.09 -13.80
N ASN A 28 7.24 22.95 -12.91
CA ASN A 28 7.98 22.59 -11.74
C ASN A 28 7.02 21.84 -10.83
N HIS A 29 6.64 20.63 -11.23
CA HIS A 29 6.30 19.57 -10.29
C HIS A 29 7.61 19.14 -9.63
N ARG A 30 8.26 20.08 -8.93
CA ARG A 30 8.81 19.76 -7.63
C ARG A 30 7.61 19.26 -6.82
N ARG A 31 7.30 17.96 -6.95
CA ARG A 31 7.04 17.20 -5.73
C ARG A 31 8.29 17.42 -4.93
N ALA A 32 8.28 18.47 -4.12
CA ALA A 32 9.18 18.58 -3.02
C ALA A 32 8.98 17.25 -2.29
N PHE A 33 9.92 16.33 -2.49
CA PHE A 33 10.30 15.43 -1.43
C PHE A 33 10.69 16.38 -0.31
N SER A 34 9.70 16.75 0.48
CA SER A 34 9.89 17.31 1.79
C SER A 34 10.76 16.29 2.48
N LYS A 35 12.08 16.52 2.45
CA LYS A 35 12.97 16.02 3.48
C LYS A 35 12.48 16.73 4.73
N SER A 36 11.41 16.20 5.31
CA SER A 36 10.89 16.68 6.57
C SER A 36 12.05 16.58 7.54
N LEU A 37 12.43 17.71 8.13
CA LEU A 37 13.10 17.77 9.43
C LEU A 37 12.52 16.67 10.33
N PRO A 38 13.30 16.01 11.21
CA PRO A 38 12.82 14.87 11.99
C PRO A 38 11.55 15.30 12.70
N ALA A 39 10.41 14.93 12.11
CA ALA A 39 9.13 15.35 12.61
C ALA A 39 9.05 14.70 13.98
N CYS A 40 8.83 15.51 15.01
CA CYS A 40 8.44 15.02 16.33
C CYS A 40 7.55 13.78 16.13
N ARG A 41 7.99 12.63 16.65
CA ARG A 41 7.41 11.33 16.28
C ARG A 41 5.89 11.41 16.41
N ARG A 42 5.19 11.29 15.27
CA ARG A 42 3.72 11.39 15.26
C ARG A 42 3.16 10.24 16.08
N LYS A 43 2.26 10.57 17.01
CA LYS A 43 1.53 9.55 17.77
C LYS A 43 0.52 8.89 16.84
N VAL A 44 0.64 7.56 16.72
CA VAL A 44 -0.31 6.73 15.98
C VAL A 44 -1.02 5.86 17.01
N VAL A 45 -2.34 5.80 16.92
CA VAL A 45 -3.19 5.00 17.83
C VAL A 45 -3.97 3.98 17.02
N VAL A 46 -4.32 2.86 17.67
CA VAL A 46 -5.22 1.85 17.09
C VAL A 46 -6.65 2.26 17.42
N THR A 47 -7.46 2.52 16.41
CA THR A 47 -8.87 2.94 16.57
C THR A 47 -9.86 1.78 16.42
N GLY A 48 -9.41 0.61 15.96
CA GLY A 48 -10.25 -0.57 15.81
C GLY A 48 -9.43 -1.83 15.56
N ILE A 49 -9.98 -2.96 16.02
CA ILE A 49 -9.41 -4.30 15.83
C ILE A 49 -10.55 -5.25 15.46
N GLY A 50 -10.35 -6.05 14.42
CA GLY A 50 -11.23 -7.16 14.04
C GLY A 50 -10.42 -8.45 13.95
N LEU A 51 -10.95 -9.55 14.49
CA LEU A 51 -10.30 -10.86 14.51
C LEU A 51 -11.17 -11.92 13.83
N VAL A 52 -10.54 -12.65 12.91
CA VAL A 52 -11.06 -13.90 12.32
C VAL A 52 -9.96 -14.94 12.54
N SER A 53 -10.24 -15.93 13.39
CA SER A 53 -9.22 -16.88 13.84
C SER A 53 -9.84 -18.25 14.10
N PRO A 54 -9.01 -19.30 14.28
CA PRO A 54 -9.50 -20.62 14.70
C PRO A 54 -10.17 -20.62 16.07
N LEU A 55 -9.87 -19.65 16.94
CA LEU A 55 -10.58 -19.47 18.21
C LEU A 55 -12.00 -18.92 18.02
N GLY A 56 -12.30 -18.34 16.85
CA GLY A 56 -13.60 -17.76 16.50
C GLY A 56 -13.51 -16.46 15.72
N VAL A 57 -14.66 -15.82 15.57
CA VAL A 57 -14.83 -14.54 14.87
C VAL A 57 -15.30 -13.48 15.87
N GLY A 58 -14.64 -12.32 15.86
CA GLY A 58 -14.94 -11.20 16.74
C GLY A 58 -13.94 -11.02 17.88
N THR A 59 -13.54 -9.76 18.11
CA THR A 59 -12.43 -9.41 19.00
C THR A 59 -12.66 -9.82 20.45
N GLN A 60 -13.82 -9.49 21.02
CA GLN A 60 -14.15 -9.82 22.42
C GLN A 60 -14.25 -11.33 22.65
N PHE A 61 -14.85 -12.05 21.70
CA PHE A 61 -15.02 -13.50 21.77
C PHE A 61 -13.66 -14.22 21.75
N VAL A 62 -12.82 -13.87 20.77
CA VAL A 62 -11.48 -14.44 20.63
C VAL A 62 -10.60 -14.09 21.84
N TRP A 63 -10.68 -12.85 22.33
CA TRP A 63 -9.89 -12.42 23.49
C TRP A 63 -10.24 -13.20 24.76
N LYS A 64 -11.53 -13.42 25.03
CA LYS A 64 -11.97 -14.23 26.17
C LYS A 64 -11.39 -15.65 26.12
N ARG A 65 -11.52 -16.32 24.97
CA ARG A 65 -11.01 -17.69 24.76
C ARG A 65 -9.49 -17.75 24.88
N LEU A 66 -8.80 -16.76 24.33
CA LEU A 66 -7.35 -16.64 24.43
C LEU A 66 -6.89 -16.54 25.90
N LEU A 67 -7.56 -15.73 26.71
CA LEU A 67 -7.27 -15.61 28.15
C LEU A 67 -7.59 -16.88 28.94
N GLN A 68 -8.54 -17.69 28.47
CA GLN A 68 -8.87 -18.99 29.07
C GLN A 68 -7.84 -20.08 28.72
N GLY A 69 -6.91 -19.81 27.79
CA GLY A 69 -5.95 -20.79 27.30
C GLY A 69 -6.54 -21.77 26.30
N ASP A 70 -7.70 -21.44 25.70
CA ASP A 70 -8.31 -22.28 24.68
C ASP A 70 -7.43 -22.36 23.43
N SER A 71 -7.50 -23.49 22.73
CA SER A 71 -6.82 -23.72 21.44
C SER A 71 -7.84 -23.99 20.34
N GLY A 72 -7.61 -23.43 19.16
CA GLY A 72 -8.39 -23.69 17.95
C GLY A 72 -7.81 -24.80 17.07
N ILE A 73 -6.80 -25.53 17.54
CA ILE A 73 -6.19 -26.65 16.82
C ILE A 73 -7.05 -27.90 17.01
N ALA A 74 -7.35 -28.57 15.90
CA ALA A 74 -8.12 -29.80 15.85
C ALA A 74 -7.45 -30.84 14.93
N SER A 75 -7.84 -32.10 15.09
CA SER A 75 -7.51 -33.17 14.14
C SER A 75 -8.17 -32.89 12.79
N LEU A 76 -7.45 -33.20 11.70
CA LEU A 76 -8.00 -33.27 10.37
C LEU A 76 -8.54 -34.68 10.14
N ASP A 77 -9.87 -34.80 10.19
CA ASP A 77 -10.56 -36.04 9.91
C ASP A 77 -11.11 -35.98 8.48
N GLY A 78 -10.85 -37.02 7.68
CA GLY A 78 -11.26 -37.07 6.27
C GLY A 78 -10.33 -37.95 5.41
N GLU A 79 -10.90 -38.73 4.50
CA GLU A 79 -10.13 -39.57 3.58
C GLU A 79 -9.27 -38.72 2.63
N GLU A 80 -9.67 -37.48 2.36
CA GLU A 80 -8.91 -36.53 1.56
C GLU A 80 -7.54 -36.21 2.18
N TYR A 81 -7.42 -36.36 3.50
CA TYR A 81 -6.18 -36.11 4.20
C TYR A 81 -5.32 -37.37 4.31
N ALA A 82 -5.76 -38.56 3.91
CA ALA A 82 -5.06 -39.83 4.14
C ALA A 82 -3.58 -39.81 3.71
N GLY A 83 -3.27 -39.19 2.56
CA GLY A 83 -1.91 -39.12 2.02
C GLY A 83 -0.98 -38.06 2.62
N VAL A 84 -1.47 -37.15 3.48
CA VAL A 84 -0.61 -36.12 4.11
C VAL A 84 -0.10 -36.58 5.48
N PRO A 85 1.20 -36.35 5.80
CA PRO A 85 1.78 -36.78 7.09
C PRO A 85 1.31 -35.94 8.28
N CYS A 86 0.95 -34.67 8.07
CA CYS A 86 0.41 -33.81 9.12
C CYS A 86 -1.12 -33.93 9.17
N LYS A 87 -1.68 -34.26 10.34
CA LYS A 87 -3.13 -34.48 10.56
C LYS A 87 -3.73 -33.48 11.55
N VAL A 88 -3.10 -32.34 11.76
CA VAL A 88 -3.58 -31.31 12.69
C VAL A 88 -3.66 -29.98 11.98
N ALA A 89 -4.73 -29.23 12.22
CA ALA A 89 -4.93 -27.91 11.65
C ALA A 89 -5.77 -27.04 12.59
N ALA A 90 -5.77 -25.72 12.33
CA ALA A 90 -6.60 -24.78 13.06
C ALA A 90 -7.52 -24.08 12.06
N CYS A 91 -8.78 -24.51 12.00
CA CYS A 91 -9.77 -24.02 11.04
C CYS A 91 -10.65 -22.94 11.67
N VAL A 92 -11.00 -21.91 10.90
CA VAL A 92 -11.97 -20.91 11.35
C VAL A 92 -13.35 -21.55 11.46
N PRO A 93 -14.03 -21.46 12.62
CA PRO A 93 -15.38 -21.99 12.79
C PRO A 93 -16.34 -21.34 11.79
N ARG A 94 -17.05 -22.15 11.02
CA ARG A 94 -18.11 -21.68 10.12
C ARG A 94 -19.42 -21.79 10.88
N GLY A 95 -20.16 -20.68 10.99
CA GLY A 95 -21.53 -20.74 11.49
C GLY A 95 -22.39 -21.61 10.58
N ASN A 96 -23.37 -22.30 11.15
CA ASN A 96 -24.40 -22.99 10.38
C ASN A 96 -25.18 -21.94 9.59
N LYS A 97 -25.42 -22.15 8.29
CA LYS A 97 -26.15 -21.20 7.43
C LYS A 97 -27.66 -21.10 7.73
N GLU A 98 -28.12 -21.60 8.88
CA GLU A 98 -29.54 -21.75 9.23
C GLU A 98 -29.85 -21.16 10.62
N GLU A 99 -29.58 -19.88 10.81
CA GLU A 99 -30.33 -19.06 11.78
C GLU A 99 -30.59 -17.69 11.15
N LEU A 100 -31.36 -17.68 10.05
CA LEU A 100 -32.23 -16.55 9.73
C LEU A 100 -33.50 -16.74 10.58
N GLY A 101 -33.47 -16.23 11.82
CA GLY A 101 -34.70 -15.99 12.57
C GLY A 101 -35.51 -14.87 11.90
N PRO A 102 -36.85 -14.90 11.91
CA PRO A 102 -37.66 -13.90 11.24
C PRO A 102 -37.53 -12.55 11.93
N SER A 103 -37.60 -11.51 11.09
CA SER A 103 -37.72 -10.08 11.39
C SER A 103 -38.62 -9.73 12.56
#